data_AF-A0A2X3JSS7-F1
#
_entry.id   AF-A0A2X3JSS7-F1
#
_cell.length_a   1.000
_cell.length_b   1.000
_cell.length_c   1.000
_cell.angle_alpha   90.00
_cell.angle_beta   90.00
_cell.angle_gamma   90.00
#
_symmetry.space_group_name_H-M   'P 1'
#
loop_
_entity.id
_entity.type
_entity.pdbx_description
1 polymer ?
#
loop_
_entity_poly.entity_id
_entity_poly.type
_entity_poly.pdbx_seq_one_letter_code
_entity_poly.pdbx_strand_id
1 'polypeptide(L)'
;MKVRCCFGVLLLSAWSALFAWHYRQQTDPLFPLTLAVLSLMLAALLLFVVLWSDPFVRIFPPAIEGRDLNPMLQHPGLIFHPPLLYLGYGGLMVAASVALASLLRGEFDGACARICWRWALPGWSALTAGIILGSWWAYCELGWGGWWFWDPVENASLLPWLSATALLHSLSLTRQREIFRHWSLLLAIVTLMLSLLGTLIVRSGILVSVHAFALG
;
A
#
# COMPACT_ATOMS: atom_id res chain seq x y z
N MET A 1 -15.52 4.85 -11.44
CA MET A 1 -15.02 4.92 -10.04
C MET A 1 -14.85 3.55 -9.35
N LYS A 2 -15.68 2.52 -9.62
CA LYS A 2 -15.71 1.27 -8.82
C LYS A 2 -14.69 0.17 -9.20
N VAL A 3 -14.12 0.18 -10.41
CA VAL A 3 -13.18 -0.85 -10.91
C VAL A 3 -11.78 -0.81 -10.24
N ARG A 4 -11.41 0.31 -9.61
CA ARG A 4 -10.07 0.50 -9.05
C ARG A 4 -9.82 -0.33 -7.79
N CYS A 5 -10.88 -0.79 -7.12
CA CYS A 5 -10.75 -1.57 -5.89
C CYS A 5 -10.15 -2.96 -6.07
N CYS A 6 -10.37 -3.57 -7.23
CA CYS A 6 -9.82 -4.87 -7.57
C CYS A 6 -8.29 -4.87 -7.70
N PHE A 7 -7.68 -3.75 -8.09
CA PHE A 7 -6.25 -3.69 -8.34
C PHE A 7 -5.41 -3.81 -7.04
N GLY A 8 -5.86 -3.16 -5.96
CA GLY A 8 -5.23 -3.30 -4.63
C GLY A 8 -5.34 -4.73 -4.09
N VAL A 9 -6.51 -5.37 -4.28
CA VAL A 9 -6.74 -6.78 -3.93
C VAL A 9 -5.80 -7.70 -4.72
N LEU A 10 -5.66 -7.47 -6.03
CA LEU A 10 -4.79 -8.26 -6.90
C LEU A 10 -3.32 -8.16 -6.46
N LEU A 11 -2.84 -6.95 -6.18
CA LEU A 11 -1.47 -6.76 -5.73
C LEU A 11 -1.21 -7.34 -4.34
N LEU A 12 -2.13 -7.18 -3.38
CA LEU A 12 -2.00 -7.81 -2.07
C LEU A 12 -2.04 -9.33 -2.17
N SER A 13 -2.86 -9.88 -3.07
CA SER A 13 -2.89 -11.33 -3.37
C SER A 13 -1.57 -11.79 -3.97
N ALA A 14 -0.98 -11.02 -4.90
CA ALA A 14 0.32 -11.32 -5.49
C ALA A 14 1.45 -11.30 -4.44
N TRP A 15 1.45 -10.30 -3.55
CA TRP A 15 2.38 -10.23 -2.41
C TRP A 15 2.21 -11.42 -1.47
N SER A 16 0.97 -11.79 -1.16
CA SER A 16 0.66 -12.94 -0.28
C SER A 16 1.09 -14.26 -0.91
N ALA A 17 0.86 -14.43 -2.22
CA ALA A 17 1.32 -15.60 -2.98
C ALA A 17 2.85 -15.66 -3.04
N LEU A 18 3.52 -14.52 -3.24
CA LEU A 18 4.99 -14.43 -3.23
C LEU A 18 5.55 -14.80 -1.85
N PHE A 19 4.93 -14.32 -0.76
CA PHE A 19 5.30 -14.70 0.60
C PHE A 19 5.10 -16.20 0.85
N ALA A 20 3.94 -16.74 0.48
CA ALA A 20 3.63 -18.16 0.62
C ALA A 20 4.62 -19.03 -0.14
N TRP A 21 4.94 -18.66 -1.39
CA TRP A 21 5.88 -19.39 -2.23
C TRP A 21 7.30 -19.37 -1.64
N HIS A 22 7.76 -18.19 -1.20
CA HIS A 22 9.11 -18.00 -0.65
C HIS A 22 9.34 -18.77 0.66
N TYR A 23 8.29 -18.95 1.47
CA TYR A 23 8.39 -19.63 2.78
C TYR A 23 7.65 -20.98 2.85
N ARG A 24 7.26 -21.57 1.72
CA ARG A 24 6.48 -22.82 1.67
C ARG A 24 7.11 -24.03 2.35
N GLN A 25 8.43 -24.03 2.54
CA GLN A 25 9.17 -25.13 3.17
C GLN A 25 9.48 -24.89 4.65
N GLN A 26 9.11 -23.73 5.19
CA GLN A 26 9.39 -23.39 6.58
C GLN A 26 8.30 -23.90 7.50
N THR A 27 8.69 -24.44 8.65
CA THR A 27 7.78 -25.04 9.65
C THR A 27 7.54 -24.14 10.87
N ASP A 28 8.21 -22.99 10.97
CA ASP A 28 8.00 -22.04 12.07
C ASP A 28 6.56 -21.50 12.05
N PRO A 29 5.84 -21.49 13.19
CA PRO A 29 4.48 -20.97 13.29
C PRO A 29 4.31 -19.50 12.85
N LEU A 30 5.39 -18.71 12.77
CA LEU A 30 5.38 -17.34 12.26
C LEU A 30 4.82 -17.25 10.83
N PHE A 31 5.17 -18.19 9.95
CA PHE A 31 4.78 -18.15 8.54
C PHE A 31 3.28 -18.37 8.32
N PRO A 32 2.64 -19.44 8.86
CA PRO A 32 1.19 -19.61 8.75
C PRO A 32 0.43 -18.49 9.47
N LEU A 33 0.92 -17.97 10.60
CA LEU A 33 0.31 -16.80 11.26
C LEU A 33 0.37 -15.55 10.37
N THR A 34 1.50 -15.30 9.71
CA THR A 34 1.65 -14.18 8.77
C THR A 34 0.66 -14.31 7.61
N LEU A 35 0.52 -15.51 7.04
CA LEU A 35 -0.44 -15.79 5.97
C LEU A 35 -1.89 -15.64 6.44
N ALA A 36 -2.21 -16.01 7.68
CA ALA A 36 -3.53 -15.81 8.27
C ALA A 36 -3.85 -14.31 8.40
N VAL A 37 -2.91 -13.50 8.89
CA VAL A 37 -3.06 -12.03 8.98
C VAL A 37 -3.23 -11.41 7.59
N LEU A 38 -2.42 -11.81 6.61
CA LEU A 38 -2.55 -11.35 5.22
C LEU A 38 -3.89 -11.74 4.61
N SER A 39 -4.35 -12.96 4.86
CA SER A 39 -5.65 -13.44 4.39
C SER A 39 -6.81 -12.69 5.03
N LEU A 40 -6.69 -12.34 6.32
CA LEU A 40 -7.67 -11.49 7.01
C LEU A 40 -7.72 -10.09 6.41
N MET A 41 -6.57 -9.47 6.14
CA MET A 41 -6.51 -8.17 5.47
C MET A 41 -7.12 -8.22 4.06
N LEU A 42 -6.80 -9.28 3.30
CA LEU A 42 -7.35 -9.49 1.97
C LEU A 42 -8.87 -9.70 2.01
N ALA A 43 -9.38 -10.50 2.95
CA ALA A 43 -10.80 -10.71 3.16
C ALA A 43 -11.53 -9.42 3.55
N ALA A 44 -10.95 -8.61 4.44
CA ALA A 44 -11.49 -7.31 4.81
C ALA A 44 -11.56 -6.35 3.60
N LEU A 45 -10.50 -6.32 2.77
CA LEU A 45 -10.46 -5.51 1.57
C LEU A 45 -11.49 -5.98 0.53
N LEU A 46 -11.62 -7.30 0.34
CA LEU A 46 -12.64 -7.90 -0.52
C LEU A 46 -14.06 -7.58 -0.05
N LEU A 47 -14.32 -7.69 1.24
CA LEU A 47 -15.60 -7.33 1.84
C LEU A 47 -15.93 -5.85 1.59
N PHE A 48 -14.94 -4.96 1.76
CA PHE A 48 -15.08 -3.55 1.42
C PHE A 48 -15.41 -3.35 -0.07
N VAL A 49 -14.75 -4.09 -0.97
CA VAL A 49 -15.03 -4.01 -2.42
C VAL A 49 -16.48 -4.41 -2.71
N VAL A 50 -16.94 -5.53 -2.16
CA VAL A 50 -18.29 -6.07 -2.44
C VAL A 50 -19.38 -5.17 -1.85
N LEU A 51 -19.22 -4.69 -0.62
CA LEU A 51 -20.26 -3.95 0.08
C LEU A 51 -20.33 -2.46 -0.32
N TRP A 52 -19.20 -1.81 -0.54
CA TRP A 52 -19.16 -0.35 -0.78
C TRP A 52 -18.73 0.04 -2.19
N SER A 53 -18.00 -0.82 -2.90
CA SER A 53 -17.38 -0.47 -4.19
C SER A 53 -17.76 -1.41 -5.34
N ASP A 54 -19.01 -1.89 -5.39
CA ASP A 54 -19.46 -2.91 -6.37
C ASP A 54 -19.03 -2.57 -7.81
N PRO A 55 -17.99 -3.23 -8.36
CA PRO A 55 -17.46 -2.92 -9.68
C PRO A 55 -18.37 -3.44 -10.80
N PHE A 56 -19.38 -4.24 -10.47
CA PHE A 56 -20.26 -4.91 -11.43
C PHE A 56 -21.63 -4.26 -11.56
N VAL A 57 -21.82 -3.07 -10.97
CA VAL A 57 -23.04 -2.27 -11.21
C VAL A 57 -23.21 -2.07 -12.71
N ARG A 58 -24.27 -2.67 -13.25
CA ARG A 58 -24.58 -2.62 -14.67
C ARG A 58 -25.14 -1.25 -15.02
N ILE A 59 -24.55 -0.64 -16.03
CA ILE A 59 -25.03 0.61 -16.61
C ILE A 59 -25.99 0.23 -17.74
N PHE A 60 -27.21 0.78 -17.72
CA PHE A 60 -28.18 0.59 -18.79
C PHE A 60 -28.68 1.95 -19.30
N PRO A 61 -28.58 2.26 -20.60
CA PRO A 61 -28.00 1.43 -21.67
C PRO A 61 -26.47 1.24 -21.52
N PRO A 62 -25.89 0.14 -22.02
CA PRO A 62 -24.44 -0.05 -21.98
C PRO A 62 -23.75 1.10 -22.71
N ALA A 63 -22.70 1.66 -22.10
CA ALA A 63 -21.92 2.71 -22.74
C ALA A 63 -21.26 2.13 -24.02
N ILE A 64 -21.52 2.77 -25.17
CA ILE A 64 -21.05 2.34 -26.49
C ILE A 64 -19.51 2.36 -26.55
N GLU A 65 -18.89 3.31 -25.85
CA GLU A 65 -17.47 3.36 -25.54
C GLU A 65 -17.31 3.67 -24.04
N GLY A 66 -16.22 3.19 -23.42
CA GLY A 66 -15.89 3.65 -22.07
C GLY A 66 -15.73 5.17 -22.08
N ARG A 67 -16.15 5.88 -21.02
CA ARG A 67 -15.79 7.29 -20.87
C ARG A 67 -14.27 7.37 -20.98
N ASP A 68 -13.77 7.96 -22.07
CA ASP A 68 -12.34 8.23 -22.20
C ASP A 68 -11.89 9.01 -20.97
N LEU A 69 -10.71 8.67 -20.48
CA LEU A 69 -10.08 9.49 -19.46
C LEU A 69 -9.91 10.89 -20.05
N ASN A 70 -10.23 11.93 -19.26
CA ASN A 70 -9.91 13.32 -19.57
C ASN A 70 -8.49 13.37 -20.20
N PRO A 71 -8.26 14.03 -21.34
CA PRO A 71 -6.96 14.02 -22.05
C PRO A 71 -5.73 14.20 -21.13
N MET A 72 -5.87 15.02 -20.08
CA MET A 72 -4.89 15.24 -18.99
C MET A 72 -4.43 13.96 -18.24
N LEU A 73 -5.29 12.95 -18.21
CA LEU A 73 -5.15 11.69 -17.47
C LEU A 73 -4.61 10.55 -18.36
N GLN A 74 -4.31 10.81 -19.63
CA GLN A 74 -3.75 9.82 -20.55
C GLN A 74 -2.21 9.82 -20.55
N HIS A 75 -1.58 10.66 -19.72
CA HIS A 75 -0.14 10.72 -19.59
C HIS A 75 0.43 9.42 -18.97
N PRO A 76 1.56 8.87 -19.46
CA PRO A 76 2.16 7.64 -18.95
C PRO A 76 2.41 7.64 -17.44
N GLY A 77 2.76 8.81 -16.88
CA GLY A 77 2.94 9.00 -15.44
C GLY A 77 1.73 8.55 -14.61
N LEU A 78 0.50 8.85 -15.05
CA LEU A 78 -0.72 8.45 -14.35
C LEU A 78 -1.04 6.95 -14.48
N ILE A 79 -0.49 6.28 -15.50
CA ILE A 79 -0.63 4.83 -15.69
C ILE A 79 0.25 4.07 -14.71
N PHE A 80 1.51 4.50 -14.53
CA PHE A 80 2.49 3.78 -13.71
C PHE A 80 2.52 4.21 -12.24
N HIS A 81 2.14 5.45 -11.93
CA HIS A 81 2.17 5.97 -10.55
C HIS A 81 1.27 5.18 -9.59
N PRO A 82 -0.04 4.98 -9.86
CA PRO A 82 -0.90 4.24 -8.94
C PRO A 82 -0.45 2.79 -8.73
N PRO A 83 -0.04 2.01 -9.76
CA PRO A 83 0.57 0.70 -9.56
C PRO A 83 1.73 0.67 -8.57
N LEU A 84 2.65 1.63 -8.67
CA LEU A 84 3.79 1.72 -7.77
C LEU A 84 3.38 2.02 -6.33
N LEU A 85 2.39 2.89 -6.12
CA LEU A 85 1.86 3.16 -4.78
C LEU A 85 1.23 1.92 -4.15
N TYR A 86 0.38 1.19 -4.88
CA TYR A 86 -0.25 -0.03 -4.34
C TYR A 86 0.76 -1.17 -4.15
N LEU A 87 1.77 -1.28 -5.02
CA LEU A 87 2.89 -2.20 -4.81
C LEU A 87 3.63 -1.87 -3.51
N GLY A 88 3.84 -0.58 -3.26
CA GLY A 88 4.46 -0.09 -2.03
C GLY A 88 3.64 -0.42 -0.79
N TYR A 89 2.35 -0.11 -0.79
CA TYR A 89 1.44 -0.45 0.31
C TYR A 89 1.36 -1.96 0.55
N GLY A 90 1.32 -2.78 -0.50
CA GLY A 90 1.31 -4.24 -0.39
C GLY A 90 2.57 -4.78 0.31
N GLY A 91 3.76 -4.30 -0.07
CA GLY A 91 5.01 -4.70 0.59
C GLY A 91 5.07 -4.29 2.07
N LEU A 92 4.59 -3.08 2.40
CA LEU A 92 4.48 -2.61 3.79
C LEU A 92 3.44 -3.41 4.60
N MET A 93 2.33 -3.82 3.98
CA MET A 93 1.33 -4.71 4.61
C MET A 93 1.90 -6.09 4.92
N VAL A 94 2.74 -6.66 4.06
CA VAL A 94 3.45 -7.92 4.34
C VAL A 94 4.39 -7.75 5.53
N ALA A 95 5.20 -6.70 5.57
CA ALA A 95 6.10 -6.44 6.69
C ALA A 95 5.32 -6.24 8.02
N ALA A 96 4.21 -5.51 7.99
CA ALA A 96 3.34 -5.34 9.14
C ALA A 96 2.66 -6.65 9.56
N SER A 97 2.29 -7.51 8.61
CA SER A 97 1.70 -8.83 8.91
C SER A 97 2.68 -9.74 9.63
N VAL A 98 3.98 -9.70 9.27
CA VAL A 98 5.03 -10.42 10.00
C VAL A 98 5.17 -9.88 11.42
N ALA A 99 5.15 -8.55 11.59
CA ALA A 99 5.18 -7.92 12.92
C ALA A 99 3.96 -8.32 13.77
N LEU A 100 2.75 -8.31 13.21
CA LEU A 100 1.53 -8.76 13.90
C LEU A 100 1.57 -10.25 14.22
N ALA A 101 2.03 -11.09 13.30
CA ALA A 101 2.20 -12.53 13.53
C ALA A 101 3.20 -12.81 14.67
N SER A 102 4.28 -12.04 14.76
CA SER A 102 5.25 -12.16 15.85
C SER A 102 4.66 -11.79 17.22
N LEU A 103 3.75 -10.81 17.27
CA LEU A 103 3.00 -10.44 18.47
C LEU A 103 2.07 -11.57 18.91
N LEU A 104 1.37 -12.20 17.95
CA LEU A 104 0.52 -13.37 18.22
C LEU A 104 1.32 -14.57 18.70
N ARG A 105 2.55 -14.75 18.17
CA ARG A 105 3.50 -15.77 18.61
C ARG A 105 4.10 -15.45 19.99
N GLY A 106 4.08 -14.19 20.42
CA GLY A 106 4.60 -13.72 21.70
C GLY A 106 6.07 -13.26 21.68
N GLU A 107 6.77 -13.38 20.54
CA GLU A 107 8.20 -13.05 20.44
C GLU A 107 8.55 -12.40 19.10
N PHE A 108 9.12 -11.20 19.18
CA PHE A 108 9.73 -10.48 18.06
C PHE A 108 11.26 -10.45 18.21
N ASP A 109 11.92 -11.34 17.48
CA ASP A 109 13.37 -11.48 17.43
C ASP A 109 13.97 -10.80 16.18
N GLY A 110 15.29 -10.78 16.09
CA GLY A 110 16.03 -10.24 14.96
C GLY A 110 15.80 -11.02 13.67
N ALA A 111 15.38 -12.29 13.76
CA ALA A 111 14.94 -13.06 12.60
C ALA A 111 13.63 -12.49 12.04
N CYS A 112 12.62 -12.23 12.88
CA CYS A 112 11.40 -11.50 12.50
C CYS A 112 11.74 -10.13 11.93
N ALA A 113 12.61 -9.36 12.59
CA ALA A 113 13.01 -8.04 12.11
C ALA A 113 13.70 -8.10 10.73
N ARG A 114 14.50 -9.13 10.47
CA ARG A 114 15.13 -9.37 9.17
C ARG A 114 14.10 -9.72 8.09
N ILE A 115 13.10 -10.53 8.42
CA ILE A 115 12.00 -10.86 7.51
C ILE A 115 11.18 -9.59 7.22
N CYS A 116 10.78 -8.84 8.23
CA CYS A 116 10.09 -7.56 8.08
C CYS A 116 10.87 -6.61 7.17
N TRP A 117 12.17 -6.45 7.39
CA TRP A 117 13.00 -5.55 6.59
C TRP A 117 13.09 -6.00 5.12
N ARG A 118 13.18 -7.31 4.87
CA ARG A 118 13.22 -7.89 3.51
C ARG A 118 11.96 -7.58 2.70
N TRP A 119 10.80 -7.46 3.35
CA TRP A 119 9.54 -7.10 2.68
C TRP A 119 9.25 -5.60 2.69
N ALA A 120 9.64 -4.90 3.76
CA ALA A 120 9.47 -3.46 3.89
C ALA A 120 10.33 -2.70 2.88
N LEU A 121 11.56 -3.15 2.58
CA LEU A 121 12.46 -2.44 1.69
C LEU A 121 11.93 -2.37 0.24
N PRO A 122 11.53 -3.47 -0.42
CA PRO A 122 10.90 -3.40 -1.74
C PRO A 122 9.62 -2.56 -1.76
N GLY A 123 8.79 -2.65 -0.70
CA GLY A 123 7.59 -1.82 -0.57
C GLY A 123 7.91 -0.33 -0.47
N TRP A 124 8.88 0.04 0.36
CA TRP A 124 9.36 1.41 0.48
C TRP A 124 9.98 1.93 -0.82
N SER A 125 10.75 1.10 -1.53
CA SER A 125 11.33 1.47 -2.84
C SER A 125 10.25 1.71 -3.90
N ALA A 126 9.23 0.85 -3.98
CA ALA A 126 8.10 1.03 -4.89
C ALA A 126 7.30 2.29 -4.53
N LEU A 127 7.07 2.54 -3.23
CA LEU A 127 6.41 3.76 -2.75
C LEU A 127 7.20 5.02 -3.11
N THR A 128 8.53 4.98 -2.95
CA THR A 128 9.44 6.09 -3.32
C THR A 128 9.37 6.37 -4.81
N ALA A 129 9.45 5.33 -5.65
CA ALA A 129 9.32 5.47 -7.10
C ALA A 129 7.93 6.01 -7.49
N GLY A 130 6.88 5.55 -6.82
CA GLY A 130 5.52 6.06 -6.99
C GLY A 130 5.44 7.55 -6.70
N ILE A 131 5.93 8.00 -5.54
CA ILE A 131 5.93 9.42 -5.15
C ILE A 131 6.70 10.27 -6.17
N ILE A 132 7.92 9.86 -6.56
CA ILE A 132 8.72 10.59 -7.56
C ILE A 132 8.00 10.71 -8.90
N LEU A 133 7.40 9.62 -9.37
CA LEU A 133 6.68 9.62 -10.64
C LEU A 133 5.40 10.46 -10.59
N GLY A 134 4.71 10.46 -9.44
CA GLY A 134 3.55 11.32 -9.20
C GLY A 134 3.93 12.79 -9.25
N SER A 135 5.00 13.17 -8.56
CA SER A 135 5.59 14.52 -8.59
C SER A 135 6.01 14.96 -9.98
N TRP A 136 6.66 14.07 -10.75
CA TRP A 136 7.04 14.33 -12.15
C TRP A 136 5.81 14.61 -13.01
N TRP A 137 4.78 13.76 -12.90
CA TRP A 137 3.55 13.93 -13.68
C TRP A 137 2.82 15.22 -13.32
N ALA A 138 2.68 15.54 -12.03
CA ALA A 138 2.05 16.77 -11.57
C ALA A 138 2.80 18.01 -12.11
N TYR A 139 4.14 17.96 -12.11
CA TYR A 139 4.96 19.03 -12.68
C TYR A 139 4.72 19.21 -14.19
N CYS A 140 4.70 18.12 -14.96
CA CYS A 140 4.53 18.16 -16.41
C CYS A 140 3.13 18.59 -16.84
N GLU A 141 2.09 18.15 -16.14
CA GLU A 141 0.71 18.26 -16.63
C GLU A 141 -0.09 19.37 -15.95
N LEU A 142 0.12 19.59 -14.65
CA LEU A 142 -0.68 20.53 -13.86
C LEU A 142 -0.03 21.92 -13.75
N GLY A 143 1.25 22.06 -14.12
CA GLY A 143 1.92 23.35 -14.18
C GLY A 143 1.99 24.10 -12.83
N TRP A 144 1.91 23.37 -11.71
CA TRP A 144 1.78 23.87 -10.33
C TRP A 144 2.95 24.69 -9.80
N GLY A 145 3.82 25.22 -10.67
CA GLY A 145 4.98 26.01 -10.26
C GLY A 145 6.03 25.22 -9.46
N GLY A 146 5.93 23.88 -9.37
CA GLY A 146 6.86 23.03 -8.61
C GLY A 146 6.55 21.53 -8.66
N TRP A 147 7.38 20.73 -8.00
CA TRP A 147 7.33 19.25 -7.96
C TRP A 147 6.43 18.66 -6.87
N TRP A 148 5.89 19.50 -5.98
CA TRP A 148 5.07 19.10 -4.82
C TRP A 148 4.15 20.24 -4.42
N PHE A 149 2.90 19.94 -4.05
CA PHE A 149 1.91 20.98 -3.74
C PHE A 149 1.14 20.73 -2.44
N TRP A 150 1.59 19.79 -1.61
CA TRP A 150 1.00 19.51 -0.29
C TRP A 150 -0.49 19.19 -0.36
N ASP A 151 -0.95 18.62 -1.47
CA ASP A 151 -2.35 18.26 -1.61
C ASP A 151 -2.67 17.02 -0.75
N PRO A 152 -3.95 16.78 -0.37
CA PRO A 152 -4.31 15.69 0.51
C PRO A 152 -3.94 14.29 -0.03
N VAL A 153 -3.87 14.12 -1.36
CA VAL A 153 -3.54 12.85 -2.02
C VAL A 153 -2.03 12.58 -1.99
N GLU A 154 -1.20 13.59 -2.28
CA GLU A 154 0.25 13.56 -2.12
C GLU A 154 0.64 13.26 -0.66
N ASN A 155 0.02 13.97 0.29
CA ASN A 155 0.25 13.76 1.73
C ASN A 155 -0.15 12.36 2.20
N ALA A 156 -1.22 11.80 1.64
CA ALA A 156 -1.68 10.44 1.95
C ALA A 156 -0.63 9.37 1.59
N SER A 157 0.21 9.60 0.59
CA SER A 157 1.34 8.73 0.24
C SER A 157 2.62 9.04 1.01
N LEU A 158 2.83 10.29 1.42
CA LEU A 158 4.02 10.74 2.14
C LEU A 158 4.06 10.22 3.60
N LEU A 159 2.94 10.20 4.31
CA LEU A 159 2.88 9.71 5.70
C LEU A 159 3.33 8.25 5.86
N PRO A 160 2.81 7.27 5.08
CA PRO A 160 3.33 5.91 5.13
C PRO A 160 4.78 5.82 4.68
N TRP A 161 5.25 6.68 3.78
CA TRP A 161 6.67 6.72 3.38
C TRP A 161 7.60 7.17 4.52
N LEU A 162 7.23 8.22 5.27
CA LEU A 162 8.00 8.69 6.42
C LEU A 162 8.06 7.64 7.54
N SER A 163 6.90 7.07 7.89
CA SER A 163 6.83 6.01 8.90
C SER A 163 7.56 4.72 8.47
N ALA A 164 7.49 4.34 7.18
CA ALA A 164 8.25 3.22 6.63
C ALA A 164 9.77 3.49 6.64
N THR A 165 10.19 4.73 6.40
CA THR A 165 11.60 5.12 6.51
C THR A 165 12.09 4.92 7.94
N ALA A 166 11.35 5.43 8.93
CA ALA A 166 11.66 5.21 10.35
C ALA A 166 11.66 3.71 10.71
N LEU A 167 10.69 2.95 10.19
CA LEU A 167 10.60 1.51 10.36
C LEU A 167 11.85 0.80 9.85
N LEU A 168 12.33 1.12 8.64
CA LEU A 168 13.52 0.50 8.06
C LEU A 168 14.78 0.76 8.91
N HIS A 169 14.92 1.96 9.47
CA HIS A 169 16.01 2.28 10.39
C HIS A 169 15.91 1.48 11.68
N SER A 170 14.72 1.43 12.29
CA SER A 170 14.46 0.66 13.50
C SER A 170 14.74 -0.83 13.29
N LEU A 171 14.22 -1.42 12.21
CA LEU A 171 14.43 -2.82 11.84
C LEU A 171 15.90 -3.13 11.57
N SER A 172 16.65 -2.18 11.00
CA SER A 172 18.07 -2.37 10.76
C SER A 172 18.87 -2.51 12.05
N LEU A 173 18.50 -1.75 13.09
CA LEU A 173 19.09 -1.85 14.42
C LEU A 173 18.61 -3.11 15.13
N THR A 174 17.33 -3.46 15.04
CA THR A 174 16.77 -4.66 15.66
C THR A 174 17.36 -5.94 15.08
N ARG A 175 17.54 -6.05 13.76
CA ARG A 175 18.13 -7.27 13.16
C ARG A 175 19.61 -7.47 13.47
N GLN A 176 20.35 -6.39 13.76
CA GLN A 176 21.80 -6.43 13.98
C GLN A 176 22.16 -6.55 15.47
N ARG A 177 21.41 -5.85 16.32
CA ARG A 177 21.74 -5.67 17.74
C ARG A 177 20.60 -6.03 18.68
N GLU A 178 19.44 -6.46 18.17
CA GLU A 178 18.26 -6.82 18.96
C GLU A 178 17.71 -5.68 19.85
N ILE A 179 18.13 -4.44 19.56
CA ILE A 179 17.65 -3.22 20.21
C ILE A 179 16.47 -2.64 19.42
N PHE A 180 15.60 -1.86 20.08
CA PHE A 180 14.42 -1.22 19.47
C PHE A 180 13.30 -2.16 18.97
N ARG A 181 13.21 -3.41 19.47
CA ARG A 181 12.13 -4.37 19.12
C ARG A 181 10.72 -3.77 19.20
N HIS A 182 10.41 -3.14 20.33
CA HIS A 182 9.10 -2.48 20.55
C HIS A 182 8.82 -1.34 19.56
N TRP A 183 9.85 -0.57 19.20
CA TRP A 183 9.73 0.52 18.23
C TRP A 183 9.51 -0.01 16.81
N SER A 184 10.21 -1.09 16.42
CA SER A 184 9.97 -1.75 15.14
C SER A 184 8.54 -2.26 15.02
N LEU A 185 8.00 -2.87 16.08
CA LEU A 185 6.60 -3.30 16.13
C LEU A 185 5.63 -2.13 16.02
N LEU A 186 5.82 -1.08 16.84
CA LEU A 186 4.97 0.11 16.82
C LEU A 186 4.99 0.78 15.45
N LEU A 187 6.17 0.98 14.87
CA LEU A 187 6.34 1.60 13.55
C LEU A 187 5.71 0.75 12.45
N ALA A 188 5.76 -0.58 12.53
CA ALA A 188 5.12 -1.46 11.56
C ALA A 188 3.59 -1.30 11.60
N ILE A 189 3.00 -1.23 12.79
CA ILE A 189 1.56 -1.01 12.98
C ILE A 189 1.15 0.39 12.50
N VAL A 190 1.91 1.43 12.87
CA VAL A 190 1.65 2.80 12.43
C VAL A 190 1.72 2.92 10.91
N THR A 191 2.75 2.31 10.30
CA THR A 191 2.91 2.31 8.83
C THR A 191 1.75 1.61 8.13
N LEU A 192 1.26 0.49 8.68
CA LEU A 192 0.07 -0.20 8.19
C LEU A 192 -1.18 0.70 8.28
N MET A 193 -1.41 1.31 9.44
CA MET A 193 -2.55 2.21 9.64
C MET A 193 -2.52 3.40 8.68
N LEU A 194 -1.35 4.02 8.48
CA LEU A 194 -1.17 5.11 7.53
C LEU A 194 -1.38 4.67 6.08
N SER A 195 -0.94 3.46 5.71
CA SER A 195 -1.14 2.92 4.36
C SER A 195 -2.62 2.63 4.07
N LEU A 196 -3.35 2.08 5.05
CA LEU A 196 -4.80 1.86 4.98
C LEU A 196 -5.55 3.20 4.92
N LEU A 197 -5.18 4.15 5.77
CA LEU A 197 -5.76 5.50 5.78
C LEU A 197 -5.54 6.19 4.43
N GLY A 198 -4.33 6.13 3.88
CA GLY A 198 -4.03 6.72 2.57
C GLY A 198 -4.88 6.11 1.46
N THR A 199 -5.06 4.78 1.48
CA THR A 199 -5.94 4.07 0.53
C THR A 199 -7.40 4.52 0.66
N LEU A 200 -7.88 4.76 1.88
CA LEU A 200 -9.25 5.25 2.13
C LEU A 200 -9.43 6.71 1.74
N ILE A 201 -8.46 7.58 2.02
CA ILE A 201 -8.53 9.02 1.68
C ILE A 201 -8.65 9.20 0.17
N VAL A 202 -7.79 8.53 -0.61
CA VAL A 202 -7.75 8.66 -2.07
C VAL A 202 -9.01 8.09 -2.74
N ARG A 203 -9.78 7.24 -2.04
CA ARG A 203 -10.93 6.52 -2.61
C ARG A 203 -12.30 6.94 -2.10
N SER A 204 -12.38 7.41 -0.86
CA SER A 204 -13.65 7.75 -0.23
C SER A 204 -14.28 9.01 -0.82
N GLY A 205 -13.52 9.85 -1.52
CA GLY A 205 -14.00 11.11 -2.07
C GLY A 205 -14.44 12.12 -1.00
N ILE A 206 -14.15 11.85 0.29
CA ILE A 206 -14.51 12.69 1.43
C ILE A 206 -13.71 14.01 1.41
N LEU A 207 -12.51 14.00 0.80
CA LEU A 207 -11.70 15.19 0.59
C LEU A 207 -11.78 15.64 -0.87
N VAL A 208 -12.11 16.91 -1.09
CA VAL A 208 -12.00 17.58 -2.39
C VAL A 208 -10.50 17.73 -2.69
N SER A 209 -9.99 16.97 -3.66
CA SER A 209 -8.63 17.15 -4.19
C SER A 209 -8.72 17.32 -5.70
N VAL A 210 -7.78 18.08 -6.25
CA VAL A 210 -7.58 18.23 -7.70
C VAL A 210 -7.14 16.89 -8.35
N HIS A 211 -6.60 15.98 -7.53
CA HIS A 211 -6.33 14.57 -7.84
C HIS A 211 -7.49 13.64 -7.48
N ALA A 212 -8.55 14.12 -6.83
CA ALA A 212 -9.72 13.32 -6.54
C ALA A 212 -10.45 13.06 -7.87
N PHE A 213 -10.46 11.80 -8.28
CA PHE A 213 -11.22 11.30 -9.42
C PHE A 213 -12.75 11.31 -9.19
N ALA A 214 -13.24 12.19 -8.31
CA ALA A 214 -14.60 12.19 -7.76
C ALA A 214 -15.47 13.35 -8.27
N LEU A 215 -15.03 14.12 -9.27
CA LEU A 215 -15.86 15.14 -9.90
C LEU A 215 -16.03 14.83 -11.40
N GLY A 216 -17.07 14.06 -11.75
CA GLY A 216 -17.54 13.86 -13.14
C GLY A 216 -18.11 12.48 -13.49
#